data_AF-K0G3E0-F1
#
_entry.id   AF-K0G3E0-F1
#
_cell.length_a   1.000
_cell.length_b   1.000
_cell.length_c   1.000
_cell.angle_alpha   90.00
_cell.angle_beta   90.00
_cell.angle_gamma   90.00
#
_symmetry.space_group_name_H-M   'P 1'
#
loop_
_entity.id
_entity.type
_entity.pdbx_description
1 polymer ?
#
loop_
_entity_poly.entity_id
_entity_poly.type
_entity_poly.pdbx_seq_one_letter_code
_entity_poly.pdbx_strand_id
1 'polypeptide(L)'
;MQPLRRCTFPGCRNRVKSGRCDEHKPKDTRQSAAKRGYDHRWAKYRKGYLAQNPLCVMCLAKGIYTPATVIDHIKPVENGQADPLFWVKSNHQALCRDCHSYKTREIDKRGYGAKK
;
A
#
# COMPACT_ATOMS: atom_id res chain seq x y z
N MET A 1 -8.51 31.25 30.06
CA MET A 1 -7.23 30.55 29.76
C MET A 1 -7.31 29.13 30.31
N GLN A 2 -7.07 28.09 29.51
CA GLN A 2 -7.06 26.71 30.02
C GLN A 2 -5.77 26.45 30.83
N PRO A 3 -5.87 25.82 32.01
CA PRO A 3 -4.71 25.43 32.80
C PRO A 3 -3.92 24.31 32.10
N LEU A 4 -2.59 24.40 32.12
CA LEU A 4 -1.71 23.37 31.57
C LEU A 4 -1.83 22.07 32.37
N ARG A 5 -1.95 20.95 31.65
CA ARG A 5 -2.08 19.61 32.23
C ARG A 5 -0.73 18.90 32.25
N ARG A 6 -0.59 17.85 33.05
CA ARG A 6 0.59 16.98 33.00
C ARG A 6 0.63 16.20 31.68
N CYS A 7 1.84 15.99 31.18
CA CYS A 7 2.10 15.06 30.08
C CYS A 7 1.47 13.69 30.36
N THR A 8 0.88 13.06 29.35
CA THR A 8 0.23 11.74 29.47
C THR A 8 1.20 10.55 29.51
N PHE A 9 2.51 10.78 29.43
CA PHE A 9 3.52 9.73 29.59
C PHE A 9 3.70 9.37 31.08
N PRO A 10 3.71 8.07 31.45
CA PRO A 10 3.85 7.65 32.85
C PRO A 10 5.08 8.27 33.53
N GLY A 11 4.88 8.91 34.69
CA GLY A 11 5.96 9.52 35.46
C GLY A 11 6.48 10.87 34.96
N CYS A 12 6.01 11.37 33.81
CA CYS A 12 6.45 12.67 33.29
C CYS A 12 5.78 13.84 34.03
N ARG A 13 6.58 14.79 34.50
CA ARG A 13 6.10 15.98 35.26
C ARG A 13 5.91 17.23 34.40
N ASN A 14 6.20 17.16 33.11
CA ASN A 14 6.12 18.31 32.19
C ASN A 14 4.68 18.79 32.00
N ARG A 15 4.51 20.11 31.87
CA ARG A 15 3.22 20.79 31.68
C ARG A 15 2.98 21.06 30.20
N VAL A 16 1.83 20.63 29.68
CA VAL A 16 1.44 20.76 28.27
C VAL A 16 0.03 21.28 28.12
N LYS A 17 -0.30 21.88 26.97
CA LYS A 17 -1.68 22.27 26.64
C LYS A 17 -2.58 21.04 26.47
N SER A 18 -2.03 19.96 25.89
CA SER A 18 -2.67 18.65 25.77
C SER A 18 -1.64 17.56 25.44
N GLY A 19 -1.94 16.29 25.77
CA GLY A 19 -1.18 15.12 25.28
C GLY A 19 0.21 14.92 25.91
N ARG A 20 1.21 14.64 25.06
CA ARG A 20 2.60 14.37 25.46
C ARG A 20 3.51 15.58 25.18
N CYS A 21 4.51 15.81 26.04
CA CYS A 21 5.54 16.84 25.83
C CYS A 21 6.50 16.44 24.70
N ASP A 22 7.33 17.37 24.21
CA ASP A 22 8.18 17.15 23.03
C ASP A 22 9.14 15.97 23.18
N GLU A 23 9.63 15.68 24.39
CA GLU A 23 10.45 14.50 24.70
C GLU A 23 9.71 13.16 24.52
N HIS A 24 8.40 13.14 24.75
CA HIS A 24 7.57 11.93 24.76
C HIS A 24 6.62 11.85 23.55
N LYS A 25 6.63 12.85 22.67
CA LYS A 25 5.95 12.75 21.39
C LYS A 25 6.58 11.58 20.63
N PRO A 26 5.77 10.69 20.04
CA PRO A 26 6.30 9.70 19.11
C PRO A 26 7.13 10.44 18.06
N LYS A 27 8.42 10.16 17.99
CA LYS A 27 9.24 10.62 16.87
C LYS A 27 8.71 9.88 15.66
N ASP A 28 7.95 10.57 14.81
CA ASP A 28 7.48 10.01 13.56
C ASP A 28 8.66 9.87 12.61
N THR A 29 9.41 8.78 12.76
CA THR A 29 10.51 8.40 11.87
C THR A 29 9.98 7.77 10.58
N ARG A 30 8.65 7.63 10.42
CA ARG A 30 8.08 7.12 9.19
C ARG A 30 8.10 8.23 8.14
N GLN A 31 8.91 8.00 7.10
CA GLN A 31 8.90 8.84 5.91
C GLN A 31 7.46 9.00 5.38
N SER A 32 7.13 10.20 4.93
CA SER A 32 5.79 10.51 4.37
C SER A 32 5.43 9.53 3.25
N ALA A 33 4.14 9.23 3.09
CA ALA A 33 3.67 8.32 2.03
C ALA A 33 4.15 8.74 0.63
N ALA A 34 4.29 10.05 0.40
CA ALA A 34 4.84 10.63 -0.82
C ALA A 34 6.32 10.26 -1.06
N LYS A 35 7.13 10.12 0.00
CA LYS A 35 8.55 9.74 -0.10
C LYS A 35 8.77 8.22 -0.19
N ARG A 36 7.73 7.42 0.05
CA ARG A 36 7.76 5.94 0.02
C ARG A 36 7.33 5.33 -1.34
N GLY A 37 7.22 6.13 -2.40
CA GLY A 37 7.03 5.60 -3.77
C GLY A 37 5.60 5.18 -4.12
N TYR A 38 4.57 5.76 -3.50
CA TYR A 38 3.22 5.76 -4.06
C TYR A 38 2.98 7.12 -4.72
N ASP A 39 3.63 7.31 -5.87
CA ASP A 39 3.64 8.55 -6.60
C ASP A 39 2.29 8.82 -7.30
N HIS A 40 1.96 10.09 -7.47
CA HIS A 40 0.80 10.56 -8.27
C HIS A 40 0.76 9.88 -9.66
N ARG A 41 1.94 9.53 -10.21
CA ARG A 41 2.10 8.80 -11.48
C ARG A 41 1.46 7.42 -11.42
N TRP A 42 1.71 6.61 -10.40
CA TRP A 42 1.08 5.29 -10.25
C TRP A 42 -0.44 5.42 -10.08
N ALA A 43 -0.91 6.37 -9.29
CA ALA A 43 -2.35 6.60 -9.12
C ALA A 43 -3.05 6.95 -10.45
N LYS A 44 -2.44 7.84 -11.24
CA LYS A 44 -2.92 8.22 -12.58
C LYS A 44 -2.89 7.03 -13.54
N TYR A 45 -1.78 6.28 -13.57
CA TYR A 45 -1.64 5.08 -14.39
C TYR A 45 -2.69 4.03 -14.03
N ARG A 46 -2.86 3.75 -12.73
CA ARG A 46 -3.81 2.77 -12.23
C ARG A 46 -5.24 3.08 -12.66
N LYS A 47 -5.67 4.33 -12.52
CA LYS A 47 -7.01 4.76 -12.93
C LYS A 47 -7.23 4.52 -14.43
N GLY A 48 -6.27 4.88 -15.27
CA GLY A 48 -6.37 4.69 -16.72
C GLY A 48 -6.34 3.22 -17.14
N TYR A 49 -5.47 2.42 -16.51
CA TYR A 49 -5.35 1.01 -16.83
C TYR A 49 -6.59 0.20 -16.42
N LEU A 50 -7.16 0.45 -15.24
CA LEU A 50 -8.40 -0.22 -14.80
C LEU A 50 -9.64 0.22 -15.59
N ALA A 51 -9.64 1.45 -16.13
CA ALA A 51 -10.72 1.88 -17.04
C ALA A 51 -10.67 1.12 -18.37
N GLN A 52 -9.47 0.80 -18.88
CA GLN A 52 -9.28 0.02 -20.11
C GLN A 52 -9.42 -1.50 -19.87
N ASN A 53 -9.15 -1.96 -18.65
CA ASN A 53 -9.19 -3.37 -18.26
C ASN A 53 -10.16 -3.52 -17.08
N PRO A 54 -11.49 -3.38 -17.32
CA PRO A 54 -12.47 -3.32 -16.24
C PRO A 54 -12.74 -4.68 -15.58
N LEU A 55 -12.32 -5.79 -16.21
CA LEU A 55 -12.61 -7.15 -15.75
C LEU A 55 -11.35 -7.85 -15.25
N CYS A 56 -11.55 -8.71 -14.25
CA CYS A 56 -10.52 -9.60 -13.74
C CYS A 56 -10.16 -10.66 -14.79
N VAL A 57 -8.89 -10.70 -15.22
CA VAL A 57 -8.45 -11.62 -16.28
C VAL A 57 -8.60 -13.09 -15.88
N MET A 58 -8.39 -13.42 -14.60
CA MET A 58 -8.55 -14.78 -14.08
C MET A 58 -10.01 -15.22 -13.97
N CYS A 59 -10.93 -14.30 -13.67
CA CYS A 59 -12.37 -14.58 -13.67
C CYS A 59 -12.86 -14.72 -15.10
N LEU A 60 -12.43 -13.84 -16.00
CA LEU A 60 -12.82 -13.84 -17.41
C LEU A 60 -12.40 -15.14 -18.10
N ALA A 61 -11.21 -15.67 -17.80
CA ALA A 61 -10.77 -16.98 -18.29
C ALA A 61 -11.68 -18.15 -17.86
N LYS A 62 -12.49 -17.97 -16.81
CA LYS A 62 -13.50 -18.92 -16.32
C LYS A 62 -14.92 -18.57 -16.81
N GLY A 63 -15.08 -17.59 -17.68
CA GLY A 63 -16.39 -17.08 -18.12
C GLY A 63 -17.13 -16.23 -17.08
N ILE A 64 -16.44 -15.79 -16.02
CA ILE A 64 -17.03 -14.99 -14.93
C ILE A 64 -16.67 -13.51 -15.10
N TYR A 65 -17.68 -12.66 -15.15
CA TYR A 65 -17.53 -11.21 -15.35
C TYR A 65 -17.40 -10.45 -14.02
N THR A 66 -16.24 -10.57 -13.38
CA THR A 66 -15.95 -9.86 -12.11
C THR A 66 -15.16 -8.57 -12.37
N PRO A 67 -15.56 -7.43 -11.78
CA PRO A 67 -14.79 -6.19 -11.88
C PRO A 67 -13.37 -6.32 -11.34
N ALA A 68 -12.38 -5.81 -12.08
CA ALA A 68 -11.03 -5.66 -11.58
C ALA A 68 -10.93 -4.44 -10.65
N THR A 69 -10.23 -4.62 -9.54
CA THR A 69 -10.03 -3.57 -8.53
C THR A 69 -8.57 -3.34 -8.21
N VAL A 70 -7.68 -4.22 -8.65
CA VAL A 70 -6.24 -4.10 -8.44
C VAL A 70 -5.48 -4.38 -9.74
N ILE A 71 -4.31 -3.77 -9.85
CA ILE A 71 -3.33 -4.09 -10.88
C ILE A 71 -2.26 -4.91 -10.19
N ASP A 72 -1.95 -6.04 -10.78
CA ASP A 72 -0.96 -6.98 -10.29
C ASP A 72 0.15 -7.17 -11.32
N HIS A 73 1.35 -7.50 -10.84
CA HIS A 73 2.50 -7.83 -11.67
C HIS A 73 2.51 -9.33 -11.98
N ILE A 74 2.40 -9.71 -13.26
CA ILE A 74 2.40 -11.11 -13.73
C ILE A 74 3.68 -11.81 -13.25
N LYS A 75 4.83 -11.22 -13.57
CA LYS A 75 6.13 -11.58 -13.01
C LYS A 75 6.36 -10.75 -11.75
N PRO A 76 6.74 -11.39 -10.63
CA PRO A 76 6.92 -10.68 -9.38
C PRO A 76 8.02 -9.61 -9.47
N VAL A 77 7.76 -8.47 -8.84
CA VAL A 77 8.72 -7.35 -8.68
C VAL A 77 9.35 -7.42 -7.29
N GLU A 78 10.66 -7.14 -7.17
CA GLU A 78 11.37 -7.25 -5.87
C GLU A 78 11.56 -5.89 -5.17
N ASN A 79 11.92 -4.86 -5.93
CA ASN A 79 12.31 -3.54 -5.39
C ASN A 79 11.28 -2.44 -5.68
N GLY A 80 10.01 -2.80 -5.81
CA GLY A 80 8.93 -1.86 -6.12
C GLY A 80 9.23 -1.05 -7.38
N GLN A 81 9.01 0.27 -7.34
CA GLN A 81 9.19 1.14 -8.52
C GLN A 81 10.63 1.22 -9.07
N ALA A 82 11.64 0.83 -8.28
CA ALA A 82 13.03 0.81 -8.71
C ALA A 82 13.36 -0.41 -9.59
N ASP A 83 12.49 -1.42 -9.59
CA ASP A 83 12.61 -2.58 -10.46
C ASP A 83 12.19 -2.19 -11.89
N PRO A 84 13.04 -2.40 -12.92
CA PRO A 84 12.68 -2.14 -14.31
C PRO A 84 11.38 -2.82 -14.73
N LEU A 85 11.07 -3.97 -14.14
CA LEU A 85 9.89 -4.77 -14.44
C LEU A 85 8.59 -4.14 -13.90
N PHE A 86 8.68 -3.20 -12.96
CA PHE A 86 7.52 -2.54 -12.34
C PHE A 86 6.71 -1.72 -13.35
N TRP A 87 7.38 -1.04 -14.28
CA TRP A 87 6.71 -0.14 -15.25
C TRP A 87 6.42 -0.82 -16.59
N VAL A 88 6.77 -2.09 -16.75
CA VAL A 88 6.51 -2.86 -17.98
C VAL A 88 5.02 -3.14 -18.09
N LYS A 89 4.34 -2.46 -19.02
CA LYS A 89 2.88 -2.58 -19.20
C LYS A 89 2.42 -4.02 -19.47
N SER A 90 3.19 -4.80 -20.23
CA SER A 90 2.90 -6.21 -20.49
C SER A 90 3.08 -7.10 -19.26
N ASN A 91 3.70 -6.60 -18.20
CA ASN A 91 3.79 -7.27 -16.92
C ASN A 91 2.61 -6.93 -15.99
N HIS A 92 1.68 -6.06 -16.40
CA HIS A 92 0.50 -5.75 -15.60
C HIS A 92 -0.69 -6.60 -16.02
N GLN A 93 -1.49 -7.02 -15.04
CA GLN A 93 -2.78 -7.65 -15.24
C GLN A 93 -3.84 -7.06 -14.29
N ALA A 94 -5.08 -6.98 -14.76
CA ALA A 94 -6.21 -6.51 -13.97
C ALA A 94 -6.84 -7.69 -13.20
N LEU A 95 -6.92 -7.60 -11.87
CA LEU A 95 -7.48 -8.66 -11.02
C LEU A 95 -8.55 -8.13 -10.06
N CYS A 96 -9.48 -9.00 -9.67
CA CYS A 96 -10.29 -8.78 -8.48
C CYS A 96 -9.46 -9.08 -7.22
N ARG A 97 -9.93 -8.62 -6.06
CA ARG A 97 -9.23 -8.82 -4.78
C ARG A 97 -8.98 -10.30 -4.45
N ASP A 98 -9.93 -11.17 -4.77
CA ASP A 98 -9.86 -12.58 -4.40
C ASP A 98 -8.84 -13.31 -5.28
N CYS A 99 -8.87 -13.09 -6.60
CA CYS A 99 -7.88 -13.64 -7.52
C CYS A 99 -6.47 -13.10 -7.25
N HIS A 100 -6.34 -11.82 -6.88
CA HIS A 100 -5.04 -11.27 -6.47
C HIS A 100 -4.51 -11.96 -5.21
N SER A 101 -5.34 -12.09 -4.17
CA SER A 101 -4.95 -12.76 -2.92
C SER A 101 -4.56 -14.22 -3.16
N TYR A 102 -5.32 -14.92 -4.02
CA TYR A 102 -5.01 -16.28 -4.47
C TYR A 102 -3.66 -16.34 -5.19
N LYS A 103 -3.40 -15.46 -6.17
CA LYS A 103 -2.13 -15.43 -6.89
C LYS A 103 -0.95 -15.20 -5.93
N THR A 104 -1.03 -14.19 -5.07
CA THR A 104 0.02 -13.86 -4.11
C THR A 104 0.38 -15.07 -3.23
N ARG A 105 -0.63 -15.80 -2.75
CA ARG A 105 -0.45 -16.93 -1.84
C ARG A 105 -0.01 -18.20 -2.56
N GLU A 106 -0.71 -18.59 -3.62
CA GLU A 106 -0.60 -19.93 -4.23
C GLU A 106 0.37 -19.96 -5.41
N ILE A 107 0.39 -18.89 -6.22
CA ILE A 107 1.22 -18.81 -7.44
C ILE A 107 2.58 -18.20 -7.10
N ASP A 108 2.58 -16.99 -6.54
CA ASP A 108 3.81 -16.27 -6.22
C ASP A 108 4.50 -16.85 -4.99
N LYS A 109 3.75 -17.57 -4.14
CA LYS A 109 4.19 -18.09 -2.83
C LYS A 109 4.78 -16.99 -1.94
N ARG A 110 4.32 -15.74 -2.12
CA ARG A 110 4.75 -14.55 -1.38
C ARG A 110 3.69 -14.22 -0.33
N GLY A 111 3.75 -14.88 0.83
CA GLY A 111 2.83 -14.57 1.93
C GLY A 111 3.08 -13.19 2.54
N TYR A 112 2.02 -12.55 3.07
CA TYR A 112 2.15 -11.41 3.98
C TYR A 112 3.03 -11.81 5.16
N GLY A 113 4.27 -11.30 5.21
CA GLY A 113 5.23 -11.62 6.26
C GLY A 113 6.50 -12.34 5.81
N ALA A 114 6.62 -12.73 4.54
CA ALA A 114 7.90 -13.16 3.98
C ALA A 114 8.79 -11.91 3.77
N LYS A 115 9.41 -11.45 4.85
CA LYS A 115 10.64 -10.66 4.72
C LYS A 115 11.64 -11.54 3.98
N LYS A 116 12.11 -11.09 2.82
CA LYS A 116 13.47 -11.45 2.39
C LYS A 116 14.45 -10.79 3.35
#